data_AF-A0A975FJ06-F1
#
_entry.id   AF-A0A975FJ06-F1
#
_cell.length_a   1.000
_cell.length_b   1.000
_cell.length_c   1.000
_cell.angle_alpha   90.00
_cell.angle_beta   90.00
_cell.angle_gamma   90.00
#
_symmetry.space_group_name_H-M   'P 1'
#
loop_
_entity.id
_entity.type
_entity.pdbx_description
1 polymer ?
#
loop_
_entity_poly.entity_id
_entity_poly.type
_entity_poly.pdbx_seq_one_letter_code
_entity_poly.pdbx_strand_id
1 'polypeptide(L)' 'MLKKKEGLNYPSIDELLKRIDSKYKLAYLSSKIAHIIETHNIDVSHISGNKILSKALSEIINGNFNIVFKKD' A
#
# COMPACT_ATOMS: atom_id res chain seq x y z
N MET A 1 16.28 17.17 9.18
CA MET A 1 14.81 17.10 9.05
C MET A 1 14.45 16.05 8.02
N LEU A 2 13.89 14.91 8.43
CA LEU A 2 13.37 13.91 7.50
C LEU A 2 12.15 14.51 6.80
N LYS A 3 12.28 14.91 5.53
CA LYS A 3 11.11 15.25 4.70
C LYS A 3 10.19 14.04 4.72
N LYS A 4 9.04 14.13 5.39
CA LYS A 4 7.94 13.19 5.13
C LYS A 4 7.68 13.30 3.63
N LYS A 5 7.91 12.20 2.91
CA LYS A 5 7.56 12.15 1.49
C LYS A 5 6.03 12.18 1.46
N GLU A 6 5.47 13.23 0.89
CA GLU A 6 4.02 13.51 0.88
C GLU A 6 3.55 13.79 -0.54
N GLY A 7 2.27 13.57 -0.81
CA GLY A 7 1.65 13.81 -2.11
C GLY A 7 1.42 12.55 -2.95
N LEU A 8 0.78 12.71 -4.10
CA LEU A 8 0.36 11.61 -4.99
C LEU A 8 1.54 10.80 -5.57
N ASN A 9 2.72 11.39 -5.61
CA ASN A 9 3.94 10.75 -6.11
C ASN A 9 4.64 9.91 -5.03
N TYR A 10 4.10 9.87 -3.81
CA TYR A 10 4.61 9.05 -2.74
C TYR A 10 3.56 8.05 -2.24
N PRO A 11 3.91 6.76 -2.13
CA PRO A 11 5.17 6.17 -2.61
C PRO A 11 5.37 6.19 -4.13
N SER A 12 6.62 6.04 -4.58
CA SER A 12 6.92 6.00 -6.03
C SER A 12 6.33 4.75 -6.68
N ILE A 13 5.76 4.89 -7.87
CA ILE A 13 5.24 3.77 -8.65
C ILE A 13 6.33 2.72 -8.93
N ASP A 14 7.57 3.14 -9.15
CA ASP A 14 8.67 2.21 -9.42
C ASP A 14 9.03 1.38 -8.19
N GLU A 15 8.94 1.95 -6.98
CA GLU A 15 9.15 1.21 -5.73
C GLU A 15 8.04 0.19 -5.50
N LEU A 16 6.80 0.56 -5.82
CA LEU A 16 5.65 -0.34 -5.73
C LEU A 16 5.77 -1.51 -6.73
N LEU A 17 6.20 -1.22 -7.96
CA LEU A 17 6.32 -2.24 -9.02
C LEU A 17 7.50 -3.20 -8.79
N LYS A 18 8.49 -2.85 -7.96
CA LYS A 18 9.51 -3.81 -7.49
C LYS A 18 8.95 -4.88 -6.56
N ARG A 19 7.85 -4.57 -5.85
CA ARG A 19 7.17 -5.51 -4.94
C ARG A 19 6.05 -6.26 -5.64
N ILE A 20 5.36 -5.60 -6.57
CA ILE A 20 4.22 -6.15 -7.30
C ILE A 20 4.48 -6.02 -8.80
N ASP A 21 4.55 -7.15 -9.48
CA ASP A 21 4.89 -7.28 -10.89
C ASP A 21 3.89 -6.64 -11.88
N SER A 22 2.71 -6.21 -11.42
CA SER A 22 1.67 -5.64 -12.28
C SER A 22 0.96 -4.45 -11.64
N LYS A 23 0.76 -3.38 -12.45
CA LYS A 23 -0.04 -2.21 -12.08
C LYS A 23 -1.47 -2.57 -11.69
N TYR A 24 -2.06 -3.57 -12.35
CA TYR A 24 -3.41 -4.04 -12.05
C TYR A 24 -3.46 -4.77 -10.70
N LYS A 25 -2.48 -5.64 -10.44
CA LYS A 25 -2.35 -6.34 -9.15
C LYS A 25 -2.13 -5.33 -8.02
N LEU A 26 -1.33 -4.29 -8.26
CA LEU A 26 -1.08 -3.20 -7.32
C LEU A 26 -2.37 -2.43 -6.99
N ALA A 27 -3.14 -2.03 -8.00
CA ALA A 27 -4.41 -1.33 -7.81
C ALA A 27 -5.42 -2.19 -7.03
N TYR A 28 -5.57 -3.46 -7.43
CA TYR A 28 -6.46 -4.41 -6.76
C TYR A 28 -6.07 -4.61 -5.29
N LEU A 29 -4.78 -4.88 -5.04
CA LEU A 29 -4.29 -5.14 -3.71
C LEU A 29 -4.42 -3.91 -2.80
N SER A 30 -3.99 -2.73 -3.26
CA SER A 30 -4.09 -1.49 -2.47
C SER A 30 -5.54 -1.20 -2.07
N SER A 31 -6.49 -1.46 -2.97
CA SER A 31 -7.93 -1.33 -2.70
C SER A 31 -8.40 -2.36 -1.67
N LYS A 32 -7.97 -3.62 -1.79
CA LYS A 32 -8.33 -4.69 -0.84
C LYS A 32 -7.77 -4.44 0.56
N ILE A 33 -6.52 -3.99 0.66
CA ILE A 33 -5.88 -3.63 1.94
C ILE A 33 -6.64 -2.45 2.57
N ALA A 34 -6.91 -1.39 1.79
CA ALA A 34 -7.67 -0.24 2.27
C ALA A 34 -9.05 -0.66 2.83
N HIS A 35 -9.78 -1.51 2.09
CA HIS A 35 -11.08 -2.02 2.51
C HIS A 35 -11.01 -2.86 3.80
N ILE A 36 -9.97 -3.69 3.96
CA ILE A 36 -9.75 -4.48 5.19
C ILE A 36 -9.48 -3.56 6.38
N ILE A 37 -8.63 -2.53 6.20
CA ILE A 37 -8.34 -1.54 7.24
C ILE A 37 -9.62 -0.85 7.70
N GLU A 38 -10.46 -0.41 6.76
CA GLU A 38 -11.75 0.23 7.05
C GLU A 38 -12.72 -0.72 7.73
N THR A 39 -12.87 -1.94 7.21
CA THR A 39 -13.86 -2.92 7.69
C THR A 39 -13.53 -3.42 9.09
N HIS A 40 -12.25 -3.65 9.37
CA HIS A 40 -11.79 -4.17 10.66
C HIS A 40 -11.32 -3.07 11.63
N ASN A 41 -11.46 -1.78 11.26
CA ASN A 41 -10.97 -0.63 12.04
C ASN A 41 -9.52 -0.82 12.52
N ILE A 42 -8.65 -1.31 11.64
CA ILE A 42 -7.25 -1.60 11.97
C ILE A 42 -6.53 -0.28 12.26
N ASP A 43 -5.83 -0.20 13.40
CA ASP A 43 -5.04 0.98 13.72
C ASP A 43 -3.79 1.05 12.84
N VAL A 44 -3.88 1.93 11.84
CA VAL A 44 -2.80 2.28 10.91
C VAL A 44 -2.26 3.69 11.16
N SER A 45 -2.36 4.20 12.39
CA SER A 45 -1.84 5.52 12.78
C SER A 45 -0.32 5.64 12.62
N HIS A 46 0.40 4.53 12.83
CA HIS A 46 1.86 4.45 12.69
C HIS A 46 2.34 4.45 11.22
N ILE A 47 1.45 4.21 10.26
CA ILE A 47 1.79 4.13 8.85
C ILE A 47 1.78 5.51 8.20
N SER A 48 2.82 5.78 7.41
CA SER A 48 2.94 7.02 6.65
C SER A 48 1.85 7.14 5.58
N GLY A 49 1.11 8.25 5.60
CA GLY A 49 0.10 8.57 4.60
C GLY A 49 -1.13 9.27 5.20
N ASN A 50 -1.68 10.25 4.49
CA ASN A 50 -2.84 11.01 4.95
C ASN A 50 -4.17 10.28 4.71
N LYS A 51 -4.26 9.51 3.63
CA LYS A 51 -5.45 8.72 3.29
C LYS A 51 -5.18 7.24 3.51
N ILE A 52 -6.24 6.47 3.75
CA ILE A 52 -6.18 5.02 3.94
C ILE A 52 -5.51 4.35 2.73
N LEU A 53 -5.81 4.80 1.51
CA LEU A 53 -5.15 4.30 0.31
C LEU A 53 -3.63 4.56 0.31
N SER A 54 -3.19 5.76 0.71
CA SER A 54 -1.76 6.06 0.82
C SER A 54 -1.07 5.18 1.87
N LYS A 55 -1.76 4.89 2.98
CA LYS A 55 -1.27 3.97 4.02
C LYS A 55 -1.18 2.54 3.49
N ALA A 56 -2.18 2.08 2.74
CA ALA A 56 -2.16 0.77 2.08
C ALA A 56 -0.99 0.63 1.11
N LEU A 57 -0.69 1.67 0.33
CA LEU A 57 0.48 1.71 -0.56
C LEU A 57 1.80 1.70 0.21
N SER A 58 1.88 2.40 1.35
CA SER A 58 3.06 2.36 2.24
C SER A 58 3.28 0.96 2.83
N GLU A 59 2.20 0.27 3.22
CA GLU A 59 2.28 -1.11 3.70
C GLU A 59 2.85 -2.04 2.62
N ILE A 60 2.54 -1.76 1.34
CA ILE A 60 3.09 -2.51 0.20
C ILE A 60 4.60 -2.42 0.08
N ILE A 61 5.17 -1.28 0.44
CA ILE A 61 6.61 -1.10 0.41
C ILE A 61 7.28 -1.74 1.63
N ASN A 62 6.65 -1.61 2.79
CA ASN A 62 7.14 -2.20 4.04
C ASN A 62 7.22 -3.73 3.95
N GLY A 63 6.37 -4.36 3.14
CA GLY A 63 6.38 -5.81 2.95
C GLY A 63 5.82 -6.58 4.14
N ASN A 64 4.98 -5.93 4.96
CA ASN A 64 4.36 -6.51 6.16
C ASN A 64 3.20 -7.46 5.84
N PHE A 65 3.13 -8.01 4.63
CA PHE A 65 2.09 -8.95 4.22
C PHE A 65 2.66 -10.03 3.31
N ASN A 66 1.92 -11.13 3.21
CA ASN A 66 2.17 -12.18 2.23
C ASN A 66 1.00 -12.25 1.24
N ILE A 67 1.30 -12.19 -0.06
CA ILE A 67 0.27 -12.26 -1.11
C ILE A 67 0.57 -13.44 -2.00
N VAL A 68 -0.42 -14.33 -2.11
CA VAL A 68 -0.40 -15.43 -3.05
C VAL A 68 -1.46 -15.15 -4.11
N PHE A 69 -1.04 -14.73 -5.29
CA PHE A 69 -1.91 -14.73 -6.45
C PHE A 69 -2.03 -16.17 -6.93
N LYS A 70 -3.22 -16.75 -6.82
CA LYS A 70 -3.49 -18.07 -7.38
C LYS A 70 -3.31 -17.96 -8.89
N LYS A 71 -2.42 -18.79 -9.45
CA LYS A 71 -2.30 -18.98 -10.89
C LYS A 71 -3.35 -20.02 -11.25
N ASP A 72 -4.35 -19.64 -12.03
CA ASP A 72 -5.25 -20.58 -12.70
C ASP A 72 -4.47 -21.47 -13.67
#